data_AF-A0A183ARQ8-F1
#
_entry.id   AF-A0A183ARQ8-F1
#
_cell.length_a   1.000
_cell.length_b   1.000
_cell.length_c   1.000
_cell.angle_alpha   90.00
_cell.angle_beta   90.00
_cell.angle_gamma   90.00
#
_symmetry.space_group_name_H-M   'P 1'
#
loop_
_entity.id
_entity.type
_entity.pdbx_description
1 polymer ?
#
loop_
_entity_poly.entity_id
_entity_poly.type
_entity_poly.pdbx_seq_one_letter_code
_entity_poly.pdbx_strand_id
1 'polypeptide(L)'
;MYNHVKDTTRFGSGYQPSTLDLILTIAELVGRDRRVAQMPLILCVDSRSDENNITLVGIPPLHGDDDRNLFGQAFEAAVRKTKARAEFRNCIELHREDMLKLFEALSALLS
;
A
#
# COMPACT_ATOMS: atom_id res chain seq x y z
N MET A 1 -15.42 24.09 -13.65
CA MET A 1 -14.57 23.23 -14.50
C MET A 1 -13.32 22.90 -13.68
N TYR A 2 -13.44 22.00 -12.70
CA TYR A 2 -12.33 21.65 -11.80
C TYR A 2 -11.58 20.47 -12.42
N ASN A 3 -10.44 20.77 -13.04
CA ASN A 3 -9.57 19.80 -13.67
C ASN A 3 -8.68 19.10 -12.64
N HIS A 4 -8.67 17.77 -12.73
CA HIS A 4 -7.56 16.86 -12.45
C HIS A 4 -6.88 16.90 -11.08
N VAL A 5 -7.40 16.10 -10.14
CA VAL A 5 -6.56 15.45 -9.12
C VAL A 5 -5.75 14.36 -9.83
N LYS A 6 -4.49 14.66 -10.15
CA LYS A 6 -3.45 13.73 -10.61
C LYS A 6 -2.22 13.85 -9.71
N ASP A 7 -2.41 13.80 -8.40
CA ASP A 7 -1.30 13.57 -7.47
C ASP A 7 -1.27 12.09 -7.10
N THR A 8 -1.06 11.25 -8.12
CA THR A 8 -0.46 9.94 -7.91
C THR A 8 1.00 10.15 -8.26
N THR A 9 1.90 10.09 -7.29
CA THR A 9 3.34 10.02 -7.54
C THR A 9 3.57 8.79 -8.41
N ARG A 10 3.53 8.98 -9.73
CA ARG A 10 3.74 7.91 -10.70
C ARG A 10 5.23 7.66 -10.71
N PHE A 11 5.67 6.74 -9.86
CA PHE A 11 6.95 6.09 -10.05
C PHE A 11 6.91 5.46 -11.45
N GLY A 12 7.84 5.87 -12.32
CA GLY A 12 7.87 5.41 -13.70
C GLY A 12 8.00 3.87 -13.77
N SER A 13 7.51 3.26 -14.85
CA SER A 13 7.65 1.82 -15.08
C SER A 13 9.13 1.43 -14.98
N GLY A 14 9.49 0.64 -13.96
CA GLY A 14 10.87 0.21 -13.70
C GLY A 14 11.59 0.92 -12.55
N TYR A 15 10.96 1.88 -11.89
CA TYR A 15 11.46 2.51 -10.67
C TYR A 15 11.14 1.65 -9.44
N GLN A 16 12.15 1.21 -8.70
CA GLN A 16 11.95 0.70 -7.35
C GLN A 16 12.14 1.86 -6.37
N PRO A 17 11.11 2.24 -5.60
CA PRO A 17 11.23 3.24 -4.56
C PRO A 17 12.23 2.72 -3.53
N SER A 18 13.31 3.47 -3.35
CA SER A 18 14.20 3.27 -2.23
C SER A 18 13.46 3.59 -0.94
N THR A 19 14.04 3.18 0.20
CA THR A 19 13.56 3.59 1.51
C THR A 19 13.41 5.11 1.63
N LEU A 20 14.29 5.88 0.97
CA LEU A 20 14.19 7.34 0.96
C LEU A 20 12.99 7.84 0.16
N ASP A 21 12.66 7.21 -0.95
CA ASP A 21 11.51 7.58 -1.79
C ASP A 21 10.18 7.28 -1.09
N LEU A 22 10.13 6.17 -0.36
CA LEU A 22 9.04 5.83 0.54
C LEU A 22 8.86 6.89 1.63
N ILE A 23 9.96 7.25 2.31
CA ILE A 23 9.97 8.27 3.36
C ILE A 23 9.52 9.63 2.80
N LEU A 24 10.02 10.04 1.64
CA LEU A 24 9.66 11.31 1.00
C LEU A 24 8.18 11.35 0.62
N THR A 25 7.65 10.26 0.07
CA THR A 25 6.23 10.15 -0.28
C THR A 25 5.35 10.25 0.96
N ILE A 26 5.71 9.54 2.03
CA ILE A 26 4.99 9.60 3.30
C ILE A 26 5.08 11.00 3.90
N ALA A 27 6.27 11.61 3.92
CA ALA A 27 6.48 12.96 4.45
C ALA A 27 5.67 14.02 3.70
N GLU A 28 5.55 13.90 2.37
CA GLU A 28 4.74 14.80 1.56
C GLU A 28 3.24 14.62 1.82
N LEU A 29 2.76 13.37 1.92
CA LEU A 29 1.37 13.07 2.27
C LEU A 29 0.99 13.61 3.67
N VAL A 30 1.86 13.39 4.64
CA VAL A 30 1.68 13.81 6.04
C VAL A 30 1.80 15.31 6.20
N GLY A 31 2.75 15.94 5.49
CA GLY A 31 2.97 17.38 5.53
C GLY A 31 1.82 18.20 4.97
N ARG A 32 0.99 17.59 4.09
CA ARG A 32 -0.18 18.23 3.49
C ARG A 32 -1.44 18.15 4.36
N ASP A 33 -1.62 17.10 5.17
CA ASP A 33 -2.81 16.94 6.02
C ASP A 33 -2.54 16.11 7.29
N ARG A 34 -2.76 16.71 8.47
CA ARG A 34 -2.56 16.06 9.77
C ARG A 34 -3.48 14.84 9.97
N ARG A 35 -4.62 14.77 9.27
CA ARG A 35 -5.54 13.62 9.32
C ARG A 35 -4.92 12.38 8.67
N VAL A 36 -4.14 12.57 7.60
CA VAL A 36 -3.44 11.46 6.92
C VAL A 36 -2.42 10.81 7.86
N ALA A 37 -1.78 11.58 8.74
CA ALA A 37 -0.86 11.07 9.75
C ALA A 37 -1.53 10.10 10.76
N GLN A 38 -2.86 10.14 10.88
CA GLN A 38 -3.64 9.29 11.77
C GLN A 38 -4.29 8.10 11.04
N MET A 39 -4.17 8.01 9.71
CA MET A 39 -4.78 6.95 8.92
C MET A 39 -3.76 5.86 8.57
N PRO A 40 -4.18 4.58 8.55
CA PRO A 40 -3.37 3.52 7.96
C PRO A 40 -3.32 3.69 6.44
N LEU A 41 -2.14 3.55 5.83
CA LEU A 41 -1.93 3.73 4.40
C LEU A 41 -1.43 2.42 3.76
N ILE A 42 -1.84 2.18 2.51
CA ILE A 42 -1.28 1.10 1.68
C ILE A 42 -0.61 1.76 0.48
N LEU A 43 0.69 1.59 0.35
CA LEU A 43 1.42 1.98 -0.84
C LEU A 43 1.49 0.80 -1.82
N CYS A 44 1.21 1.10 -3.09
CA CYS A 44 1.31 0.16 -4.20
C CYS A 44 2.45 0.58 -5.11
N VAL A 45 3.33 -0.36 -5.45
CA VAL A 45 4.52 -0.12 -6.25
C VAL A 45 4.60 -1.18 -7.34
N ASP A 46 4.78 -0.78 -8.60
CA ASP A 46 4.92 -1.74 -9.68
C ASP A 46 6.18 -2.62 -9.50
N SER A 47 6.02 -3.94 -9.64
CA SER A 47 7.18 -4.85 -9.58
C SER A 47 8.11 -4.63 -10.77
N ARG A 48 9.42 -4.68 -10.51
CA ARG A 48 10.46 -4.47 -11.53
C ARG A 48 10.72 -5.72 -12.36
N SER A 49 10.55 -6.90 -11.76
CA SER A 49 10.86 -8.19 -12.39
C SER A 49 9.67 -8.82 -13.10
N ASP A 50 8.44 -8.42 -12.75
CA ASP A 50 7.22 -9.01 -13.29
C ASP A 50 6.12 -7.95 -13.45
N GLU A 51 5.79 -7.62 -14.70
CA GLU A 51 4.72 -6.68 -15.06
C GLU A 51 3.31 -7.19 -14.75
N ASN A 52 3.17 -8.40 -14.21
CA ASN A 52 1.91 -8.91 -13.68
C ASN A 52 1.83 -8.78 -12.16
N ASN A 53 2.92 -8.45 -11.46
CA ASN A 53 2.93 -8.29 -10.01
C ASN A 53 3.08 -6.83 -9.54
N ILE A 54 2.40 -6.51 -8.45
CA ILE A 54 2.48 -5.25 -7.74
C ILE A 54 2.91 -5.51 -6.30
N THR A 55 3.86 -4.73 -5.81
CA THR A 55 4.30 -4.76 -4.42
C THR A 55 3.35 -3.90 -3.57
N LEU A 56 2.87 -4.44 -2.46
CA LEU A 56 2.07 -3.73 -1.46
C LEU A 56 2.86 -3.56 -0.17
N VAL A 57 2.84 -2.35 0.37
CA VAL A 57 3.46 -1.98 1.65
C VAL A 57 2.43 -1.30 2.53
N GLY A 58 2.16 -1.89 3.70
CA GLY A 58 1.28 -1.32 4.71
C GLY A 58 2.05 -0.40 5.65
N ILE A 59 1.59 0.83 5.77
CA ILE A 59 2.18 1.89 6.60
C ILE A 59 1.20 2.18 7.74
N PRO A 60 1.53 1.84 9.00
CA PRO A 60 0.65 2.11 10.13
C PRO A 60 0.48 3.62 10.35
N PRO A 61 -0.57 4.06 11.08
CA PRO A 61 -0.68 5.44 11.52
C PRO A 61 0.61 5.91 12.21
N LEU A 62 1.04 7.14 11.93
CA LEU A 62 2.30 7.69 12.46
C LEU A 62 2.15 8.27 13.87
N HIS A 63 0.93 8.46 14.34
CA HIS A 63 0.62 8.96 15.67
C HIS A 63 -0.45 8.06 16.31
N GLY A 64 -0.12 7.49 17.47
CA GLY A 64 -0.99 6.65 18.29
C GLY A 64 -0.18 6.04 19.44
N ASP A 65 -0.86 5.52 20.47
CA ASP A 65 -0.21 4.85 21.61
C ASP A 65 0.23 3.41 21.29
N ASP A 66 -0.16 2.87 20.12
CA ASP A 66 0.11 1.49 19.70
C ASP A 66 1.03 1.47 18.47
N ASP A 67 2.30 1.14 18.69
CA ASP A 67 3.33 1.07 17.64
C ASP A 67 3.24 -0.21 16.77
N ARG A 68 2.21 -1.06 16.97
CA ARG A 68 2.10 -2.32 16.25
C ARG A 68 1.63 -2.12 14.81
N ASN A 69 2.43 -2.62 13.87
CA ASN A 69 2.00 -2.76 12.49
C ASN A 69 1.11 -4.00 12.30
N LEU A 70 -0.20 -3.79 12.11
CA LEU A 70 -1.19 -4.86 11.91
C LEU A 70 -1.37 -5.29 10.45
N PHE A 71 -0.73 -4.61 9.49
CA PHE A 71 -0.94 -4.89 8.07
C PHE A 71 -0.51 -6.29 7.66
N GLY A 72 0.56 -6.84 8.24
CA GLY A 72 0.98 -8.21 7.95
C GLY A 72 -0.15 -9.22 8.15
N GLN A 73 -0.82 -9.15 9.30
CA GLN A 73 -1.95 -10.03 9.64
C GLN A 73 -3.19 -9.73 8.79
N ALA A 74 -3.49 -8.45 8.56
CA ALA A 74 -4.64 -8.05 7.74
C ALA A 74 -4.50 -8.54 6.30
N PHE A 75 -3.31 -8.41 5.72
CA PHE A 75 -3.02 -8.91 4.39
C PHE A 75 -3.05 -10.43 4.32
N GLU A 76 -2.46 -11.14 5.29
CA GLU A 76 -2.52 -12.61 5.34
C GLU A 76 -3.98 -13.09 5.40
N ALA A 77 -4.81 -12.45 6.22
CA ALA A 77 -6.23 -12.76 6.32
C ALA A 77 -6.98 -12.49 4.99
N ALA A 78 -6.68 -11.37 4.32
CA ALA A 78 -7.29 -11.02 3.04
C ALA A 78 -6.87 -11.96 1.90
N VAL A 79 -5.57 -12.30 1.81
CA VAL A 79 -5.04 -13.27 0.84
C VAL A 79 -5.69 -14.64 1.06
N ARG A 80 -5.76 -15.10 2.32
CA ARG A 80 -6.41 -16.38 2.67
C ARG A 80 -7.89 -16.39 2.29
N LYS A 81 -8.63 -15.30 2.55
CA LYS A 81 -10.06 -15.18 2.24
C LYS A 81 -10.33 -15.21 0.72
N THR A 82 -9.46 -14.58 -0.06
CA THR A 82 -9.67 -14.36 -1.51
C THR A 82 -8.96 -15.37 -2.39
N LYS A 83 -8.07 -16.18 -1.82
CA LYS A 83 -7.12 -17.04 -2.55
C LYS A 83 -6.36 -16.23 -3.61
N ALA A 84 -5.94 -15.01 -3.25
CA ALA A 84 -5.11 -14.18 -4.12
C ALA A 84 -3.73 -14.82 -4.33
N ARG A 85 -3.18 -14.70 -5.53
CA ARG A 85 -1.81 -15.07 -5.84
C ARG A 85 -0.89 -14.01 -5.25
N ALA A 86 -0.32 -14.30 -4.10
CA ALA A 86 0.59 -13.41 -3.40
C ALA A 86 1.78 -14.14 -2.77
N GLU A 87 2.94 -13.51 -2.77
CA GLU A 87 4.13 -13.94 -2.04
C GLU A 87 4.42 -12.98 -0.89
N PHE A 88 4.69 -13.53 0.30
CA PHE A 88 5.12 -12.77 1.46
C PHE A 88 6.64 -12.84 1.59
N ARG A 89 7.31 -11.70 1.41
CA ARG A 89 8.75 -11.51 1.69
C ARG A 89 8.91 -10.46 2.79
N ASN A 90 9.68 -9.40 2.54
CA ASN A 90 9.70 -8.19 3.39
C ASN A 90 8.47 -7.28 3.14
N CYS A 91 7.72 -7.57 2.08
CA CYS A 91 6.50 -6.91 1.62
C CYS A 91 5.65 -7.97 0.91
N ILE A 92 4.51 -7.56 0.35
CA ILE A 92 3.61 -8.46 -0.38
C ILE A 92 3.73 -8.22 -1.85
N GLU A 93 4.13 -9.23 -2.60
CA GLU A 93 4.01 -9.23 -4.06
C GLU A 93 2.67 -9.85 -4.42
N LEU A 94 1.82 -9.12 -5.15
CA LEU A 94 0.47 -9.54 -5.51
C LEU A 94 0.30 -9.53 -7.02
N HIS A 95 -0.34 -10.57 -7.57
CA HIS A 95 -0.74 -10.55 -8.97
C HIS A 95 -1.82 -9.49 -9.22
N ARG A 96 -1.63 -8.60 -10.21
CA ARG A 96 -2.48 -7.43 -10.48
C ARG A 96 -3.96 -7.77 -10.66
N GLU A 97 -4.26 -8.89 -11.32
CA GLU A 97 -5.65 -9.36 -11.49
C GLU A 97 -6.37 -9.66 -10.16
N ASP A 98 -5.61 -9.95 -9.10
CA ASP A 98 -6.13 -10.24 -7.76
C ASP A 98 -6.23 -8.99 -6.87
N MET A 99 -5.83 -7.82 -7.39
CA MET A 99 -5.78 -6.57 -6.64
C MET A 99 -7.15 -6.15 -6.11
N LEU A 100 -8.17 -6.15 -6.97
CA LEU A 100 -9.51 -5.69 -6.60
C LEU A 100 -10.10 -6.55 -5.46
N LYS A 101 -10.10 -7.88 -5.61
CA LYS A 101 -10.64 -8.80 -4.60
C LYS A 101 -9.90 -8.69 -3.27
N LEU A 102 -8.58 -8.45 -3.29
CA LEU A 102 -7.80 -8.25 -2.08
C LEU A 102 -8.22 -6.97 -1.35
N PHE A 103 -8.34 -5.85 -2.05
CA PHE A 103 -8.76 -4.58 -1.43
C PHE A 103 -10.19 -4.62 -0.90
N GLU A 104 -11.11 -5.31 -1.57
CA GLU A 104 -12.46 -5.54 -1.04
C GLU A 104 -12.43 -6.34 0.28
N ALA A 105 -11.62 -7.40 0.33
CA ALA A 105 -11.44 -8.18 1.55
C ALA A 105 -10.77 -7.40 2.68
N LEU A 106 -9.76 -6.59 2.37
CA LEU A 106 -9.11 -5.69 3.34
C LEU A 106 -10.06 -4.64 3.86
N SER A 107 -10.83 -3.98 2.98
CA SER A 107 -11.83 -3.00 3.38
C SER A 107 -12.80 -3.61 4.39
N ALA A 108 -13.28 -4.83 4.14
CA ALA A 108 -14.18 -5.53 5.06
C ALA A 108 -13.53 -5.95 6.39
N LEU A 109 -12.20 -6.11 6.46
CA LEU A 109 -11.47 -6.44 7.69
C LEU A 109 -11.12 -5.21 8.53
N LEU A 110 -10.99 -4.04 7.88
CA LEU A 110 -10.56 -2.78 8.49
C LEU A 110 -11.74 -1.82 8.77
N SER A 111 -12.97 -2.26 8.46
CA SER A 111 -14.22 -1.51 8.74
C SER A 111 -14.74 -1.77 10.14
#